data_AF-A0A1G8Z4J1-F1
#
_entry.id   AF-A0A1G8Z4J1-F1
#
_cell.length_a   1.000
_cell.length_b   1.000
_cell.length_c   1.000
_cell.angle_alpha   90.00
_cell.angle_beta   90.00
_cell.angle_gamma   90.00
#
_symmetry.space_group_name_H-M   'P 1'
#
loop_
_entity.id
_entity.type
_entity.pdbx_description
1 polymer ?
#
loop_
_entity_poly.entity_id
_entity_poly.type
_entity_poly.pdbx_seq_one_letter_code
_entity_poly.pdbx_strand_id
1 'polypeptide(L)'
;MTPGEVSLPRLCHHAVDLARGKPIWLNHAEQEAFRSLAELGYLRFRDPQGGQTLCTCLHPALFEFHFYYRWLPEHSHRFRPRRAT
;
A
#
# COMPACT_ATOMS: atom_id res chain seq x y z
N MET A 1 -13.77 -17.93 -1.20
CA MET A 1 -12.85 -16.78 -1.34
C MET A 1 -12.85 -16.05 -0.02
N THR A 2 -11.80 -16.19 0.79
CA THR A 2 -11.69 -15.46 2.06
C THR A 2 -11.41 -13.98 1.77
N PRO A 3 -12.19 -13.04 2.31
CA PRO A 3 -11.89 -11.62 2.20
C PRO A 3 -10.61 -11.33 3.00
N GLY A 4 -9.58 -10.77 2.37
CA GLY A 4 -8.47 -10.12 3.10
C GLY A 4 -7.03 -10.55 2.85
N GLU A 5 -6.71 -11.37 1.83
CA GLU A 5 -5.28 -11.57 1.47
C GLU A 5 -4.80 -10.47 0.49
N VAL A 6 -3.95 -9.57 0.99
CA VAL A 6 -3.21 -8.62 0.13
C VAL A 6 -2.06 -9.37 -0.54
N SER A 7 -2.03 -9.38 -1.86
CA SER A 7 -0.92 -9.98 -2.59
C SER A 7 0.24 -9.00 -2.75
N LEU A 8 1.48 -9.50 -2.64
CA LEU A 8 2.68 -8.67 -2.78
C LEU A 8 2.73 -7.91 -4.13
N PRO A 9 2.42 -8.53 -5.29
CA PRO A 9 2.43 -7.81 -6.57
C PRO A 9 1.47 -6.63 -6.59
N ARG A 10 0.30 -6.77 -5.96
CA ARG A 10 -0.71 -5.71 -5.90
C ARG A 10 -0.26 -4.56 -5.00
N LEU A 11 0.35 -4.88 -3.85
CA LEU A 11 0.94 -3.87 -2.97
C LEU A 11 2.06 -3.08 -3.68
N CYS A 12 2.95 -3.78 -4.39
CA CYS A 12 4.01 -3.13 -5.16
C CYS A 12 3.45 -2.23 -6.27
N HIS A 13 2.39 -2.64 -6.95
CA HIS A 13 1.74 -1.80 -7.98
C HIS A 13 1.21 -0.49 -7.37
N HIS A 14 0.51 -0.59 -6.23
CA HIS A 14 0.05 0.57 -5.48
C HIS A 14 1.19 1.49 -5.05
N ALA A 15 2.30 0.93 -4.58
CA ALA A 15 3.48 1.71 -4.23
C ALA A 15 4.07 2.45 -5.44
N VAL A 16 4.15 1.83 -6.62
CA VAL A 16 4.60 2.50 -7.85
C VAL A 16 3.69 3.68 -8.21
N ASP A 17 2.38 3.50 -8.14
CA ASP A 17 1.43 4.58 -8.46
C ASP A 17 1.54 5.73 -7.47
N LEU A 18 1.66 5.44 -6.18
CA LEU A 18 1.87 6.43 -5.12
C LEU A 18 3.20 7.18 -5.29
N ALA A 19 4.29 6.48 -5.63
CA ALA A 19 5.60 7.07 -5.93
C ALA A 19 5.56 7.99 -7.17
N ARG A 20 4.60 7.77 -8.08
CA ARG A 20 4.32 8.65 -9.22
C ARG A 20 3.35 9.78 -8.89
N GLY A 21 2.93 9.93 -7.62
CA GLY A 21 1.97 10.93 -7.18
C GLY A 21 0.52 10.64 -7.59
N LYS A 22 0.21 9.42 -8.04
CA LYS A 22 -1.16 9.04 -8.41
C LYS A 22 -1.95 8.61 -7.18
N PRO A 23 -3.17 9.15 -6.97
CA PRO A 23 -4.09 8.62 -5.97
C PRO A 23 -4.52 7.19 -6.32
N ILE A 24 -4.72 6.36 -5.30
CA ILE A 24 -5.16 4.96 -5.47
C ILE A 24 -6.30 4.65 -4.51
N TRP A 25 -7.08 3.63 -4.88
CA TRP A 25 -8.17 3.10 -4.09
C TRP A 25 -7.73 1.85 -3.35
N LEU A 26 -7.92 1.82 -2.03
CA LEU A 26 -7.57 0.71 -1.16
C LEU A 26 -8.82 0.09 -0.55
N ASN A 27 -8.86 -1.24 -0.50
CA ASN A 27 -9.76 -1.94 0.42
C ASN A 27 -9.20 -1.93 1.85
N HIS A 28 -9.99 -2.41 2.82
CA HIS A 28 -9.59 -2.44 4.23
C HIS A 28 -8.25 -3.17 4.49
N ALA A 29 -8.03 -4.32 3.85
CA ALA A 29 -6.80 -5.09 4.06
C ALA A 29 -5.56 -4.38 3.49
N GLU A 30 -5.71 -3.71 2.34
CA GLU A 30 -4.64 -2.92 1.73
C GLU A 30 -4.34 -1.65 2.52
N GLN A 31 -5.39 -0.98 3.03
CA GLN A 31 -5.24 0.16 3.91
C GLN A 31 -4.46 -0.22 5.17
N GLU A 32 -4.77 -1.38 5.76
CA GLU A 32 -4.03 -1.89 6.92
C GLU A 32 -2.56 -2.16 6.58
N ALA A 33 -2.28 -2.76 5.42
CA ALA A 33 -0.91 -2.98 4.96
C ALA A 33 -0.10 -1.67 4.84
N PHE A 34 -0.74 -0.58 4.40
CA PHE A 34 -0.10 0.73 4.28
C PHE A 34 -0.15 1.59 5.55
N ARG A 35 -0.74 1.11 6.65
CA ARG A 35 -1.03 1.93 7.85
C ARG A 35 0.22 2.52 8.49
N SER A 36 1.27 1.72 8.70
CA SER A 36 2.55 2.20 9.24
C SER A 36 3.19 3.31 8.40
N LEU A 37 3.04 3.26 7.07
CA LEU A 37 3.54 4.30 6.16
C LEU A 37 2.71 5.59 6.24
N ALA A 38 1.42 5.49 6.56
CA ALA A 38 0.57 6.64 6.87
C ALA A 38 0.92 7.26 8.24
N GLU A 39 1.18 6.43 9.26
CA GLU A 39 1.61 6.88 10.59
C GLU A 39 2.96 7.61 10.55
N LEU A 40 3.87 7.19 9.66
CA LEU A 40 5.13 7.89 9.37
C LEU A 40 4.94 9.19 8.56
N GLY A 41 3.73 9.51 8.13
CA GLY A 41 3.41 10.73 7.39
C GLY A 41 3.70 10.67 5.89
N TYR A 42 3.99 9.50 5.31
CA TYR A 42 4.19 9.39 3.86
C TYR A 42 2.88 9.35 3.09
N LEU A 43 1.85 8.75 3.68
CA LEU A 43 0.55 8.52 3.05
C LEU A 43 -0.56 9.25 3.79
N ARG A 44 -1.56 9.68 3.04
CA ARG A 44 -2.80 10.24 3.58
C ARG A 44 -3.98 9.43 3.07
N PHE A 45 -4.78 8.96 4.01
CA PHE A 45 -6.05 8.29 3.76
C PHE A 45 -7.18 9.31 3.83
N ARG A 46 -8.11 9.22 2.89
CA ARG A 46 -9.44 9.82 2.95
C ARG A 46 -10.42 8.68 2.83
N ASP A 47 -11.45 8.67 3.65
CA ASP A 47 -12.51 7.66 3.59
C ASP A 47 -13.72 8.25 2.85
N PRO A 48 -13.82 8.05 1.53
CA PRO A 48 -15.02 8.38 0.80
C PRO A 48 -16.05 7.29 1.08
N GLN A 49 -17.27 7.76 1.33
CA GLN A 49 -18.44 6.93 1.62
C GLN A 49 -18.53 5.76 0.62
N GLY A 50 -18.41 4.51 1.12
CA GLY A 50 -18.48 3.32 0.26
C GLY A 50 -17.51 2.17 0.57
N GLY A 51 -16.75 2.23 1.68
CA GLY A 51 -15.90 1.10 2.11
C GLY A 51 -14.60 0.93 1.31
N GLN A 52 -14.22 1.94 0.53
CA GLN A 52 -12.91 2.05 -0.11
C GLN A 52 -12.22 3.32 0.36
N THR A 53 -10.95 3.23 0.73
CA THR A 53 -10.14 4.37 1.17
C THR A 53 -9.37 4.94 -0.01
N LEU A 54 -9.50 6.24 -0.26
CA LEU A 54 -8.64 6.96 -1.18
C LEU A 54 -7.30 7.25 -0.50
N CYS A 55 -6.21 6.73 -1.05
CA CYS A 55 -4.86 6.94 -0.57
C CYS A 55 -4.08 7.88 -1.51
N THR A 56 -3.33 8.81 -0.92
CA THR A 56 -2.45 9.74 -1.63
C THR A 56 -1.09 9.77 -0.96
N CYS A 57 -0.03 9.99 -1.74
CA CYS A 57 1.33 10.15 -1.22
C CYS A 57 1.65 11.64 -1.02
N LEU A 58 2.18 11.99 0.15
CA LEU A 58 2.58 13.36 0.49
C LEU A 58 4.00 13.68 0.05
N HIS A 59 4.87 12.67 0.04
CA HIS A 59 6.29 12.80 -0.29
C HIS A 59 6.75 11.65 -1.20
N PRO A 60 6.44 11.67 -2.51
CA PRO A 60 6.60 10.51 -3.39
C PRO A 60 8.02 9.93 -3.44
N ALA A 61 9.05 10.77 -3.55
CA ALA A 61 10.44 10.31 -3.59
C ALA A 61 10.91 9.69 -2.26
N LEU A 62 10.53 10.30 -1.12
CA LEU A 62 10.87 9.76 0.20
C LEU A 62 10.10 8.46 0.50
N PHE A 63 8.83 8.43 0.11
CA PHE A 63 7.99 7.25 0.20
C PHE A 63 8.57 6.09 -0.62
N GLU A 64 8.95 6.33 -1.88
CA GLU A 64 9.54 5.31 -2.75
C GLU A 64 10.80 4.72 -2.13
N PHE A 65 11.72 5.59 -1.69
CA PHE A 65 12.93 5.16 -1.01
C PHE A 65 12.61 4.32 0.24
N HIS A 66 11.74 4.82 1.11
CA HIS A 66 11.41 4.13 2.35
C HIS A 66 10.68 2.81 2.11
N PHE A 67 9.74 2.78 1.16
CA PHE A 67 8.97 1.59 0.83
C PHE A 67 9.88 0.48 0.32
N TYR A 68 10.69 0.75 -0.71
CA TYR A 68 11.48 -0.31 -1.35
C TYR A 68 12.73 -0.73 -0.55
N TYR A 69 13.39 0.21 0.14
CA TYR A 69 14.67 -0.06 0.77
C TYR A 69 14.58 -0.36 2.27
N ARG A 70 13.44 -0.09 2.92
CA ARG A 70 13.25 -0.36 4.34
C ARG A 70 12.03 -1.20 4.63
N TRP A 71 10.85 -0.67 4.30
CA TRP A 71 9.59 -1.28 4.69
C TRP A 71 9.38 -2.65 4.03
N LEU A 72 9.56 -2.74 2.71
CA LEU A 72 9.28 -3.96 1.96
C LEU A 72 10.19 -5.14 2.37
N PRO A 73 11.52 -4.99 2.51
CA PRO A 73 12.37 -6.06 3.03
C PRO A 73 11.90 -6.63 4.37
N GLU A 74 11.48 -5.76 5.29
CA GLU A 74 11.03 -6.14 6.64
C GLU A 74 9.66 -6.83 6.63
N HIS A 75 8.78 -6.51 5.68
CA HIS A 75 7.37 -6.91 5.71
C HIS A 75 6.95 -7.89 4.60
N SER A 76 7.80 -8.10 3.59
CA SER A 76 7.50 -8.94 2.41
C SER A 76 7.01 -10.35 2.76
N HIS A 77 7.56 -10.95 3.82
CA HIS A 77 7.18 -12.28 4.32
C HIS A 77 5.70 -12.41 4.71
N ARG A 78 5.02 -11.29 5.01
CA ARG A 78 3.59 -11.26 5.39
C ARG A 78 2.66 -11.40 4.20
N PHE A 79 3.16 -11.19 2.98
CA PHE A 79 2.37 -11.19 1.77
C PHE A 79 2.68 -12.43 0.95
N ARG A 80 1.63 -13.16 0.56
CA ARG A 80 1.85 -14.35 -0.26
C ARG A 80 2.39 -13.94 -1.64
N PRO A 81 3.49 -14.55 -2.13
CA PRO A 81 3.77 -14.53 -3.55
C PRO A 81 2.59 -15.22 -4.23
N ARG A 82 1.96 -14.53 -5.19
CA ARG A 82 0.81 -15.05 -5.93
C ARG A 82 1.19 -16.43 -6.48
N ARG A 83 0.53 -17.50 -6.01
CA ARG A 83 0.72 -18.83 -6.60
C ARG A 83 0.29 -18.73 -8.06
N ALA A 84 1.18 -19.06 -8.97
CA ALA A 84 0.82 -19.28 -10.37
C ALA A 84 -0.14 -20.48 -10.39
N THR A 85 -1.40 -20.22 -10.70
CA THR A 85 -2.39 -21.20 -11.14
C THR A 85 -2.68 -20.91 -12.59
#